data_AF-A0AAV0BJS8-F1
#
_entry.id   AF-A0AAV0BJS8-F1
#
_cell.length_a   1.000
_cell.length_b   1.000
_cell.length_c   1.000
_cell.angle_alpha   90.00
_cell.angle_beta   90.00
_cell.angle_gamma   90.00
#
_symmetry.space_group_name_H-M   'P 1'
#
loop_
_entity.id
_entity.type
_entity.pdbx_description
1 polymer ?
#
loop_
_entity_poly.entity_id
_entity_poly.type
_entity_poly.pdbx_seq_one_letter_code
_entity_poly.pdbx_strand_id
1 'polypeptide(L)'
;MSTNAYHPIFTPTACAAIIGFASGATTSAKFSGLQFTAENLHRLPKTKADWYFFQKTKNYKVILGGIFGGFKVGAKLGFWTSGFCCLKEAFTHSGISLIEKNKFLAGGLSGLTVAISSSYFYKLQPIFLPSRLFIGSFLGLLAGAGEDARTFLSIDKYQDLKYDVDT
;
A
#
# COMPACT_ATOMS: atom_id res chain seq x y z
N MET A 1 -7.15 -30.17 -4.70
CA MET A 1 -7.05 -29.01 -5.63
C MET A 1 -6.04 -28.04 -5.03
N SER A 2 -4.76 -28.15 -5.39
CA SER A 2 -3.64 -27.40 -4.81
C SER A 2 -3.52 -26.02 -5.44
N THR A 3 -4.25 -25.03 -4.94
CA THR A 3 -4.10 -23.64 -5.38
C THR A 3 -3.20 -22.88 -4.40
N ASN A 4 -1.91 -22.83 -4.74
CA ASN A 4 -0.89 -21.84 -4.38
C ASN A 4 -1.09 -21.06 -3.06
N ALA A 5 -0.34 -21.42 -2.01
CA ALA A 5 -0.29 -20.74 -0.72
C ALA A 5 0.20 -19.26 -0.77
N TYR A 6 0.55 -18.72 -1.95
CA TYR A 6 1.12 -17.38 -2.13
C TYR A 6 0.09 -16.26 -2.33
N HIS A 7 -1.20 -16.60 -2.52
CA HIS A 7 -2.27 -15.63 -2.72
C HIS A 7 -2.39 -14.53 -1.64
N PRO A 8 -2.28 -14.81 -0.32
CA PRO A 8 -2.60 -13.82 0.72
C PRO A 8 -1.59 -12.66 0.82
N ILE A 9 -0.32 -12.87 0.43
CA ILE A 9 0.71 -11.82 0.46
C ILE A 9 0.81 -11.10 -0.88
N PHE A 10 0.80 -11.87 -1.99
CA PHE A 10 1.07 -11.33 -3.31
C PHE A 10 -0.03 -10.37 -3.79
N THR A 11 -1.29 -10.74 -3.60
CA THR A 11 -2.43 -9.92 -4.08
C THR A 11 -2.49 -8.53 -3.43
N PRO A 12 -2.45 -8.36 -2.09
CA PRO A 12 -2.46 -7.03 -1.49
C PRO A 12 -1.19 -6.23 -1.81
N THR A 13 -0.03 -6.90 -1.92
CA THR A 13 1.24 -6.25 -2.28
C THR A 13 1.20 -5.67 -3.69
N ALA A 14 0.68 -6.44 -4.66
CA ALA A 14 0.53 -6.00 -6.04
C ALA A 14 -0.47 -4.83 -6.14
N CYS A 15 -1.62 -4.93 -5.46
CA CYS A 15 -2.60 -3.84 -5.41
C CYS A 15 -2.02 -2.56 -4.81
N ALA A 16 -1.30 -2.66 -3.69
CA ALA A 16 -0.65 -1.52 -3.05
C ALA A 16 0.42 -0.89 -3.96
N ALA A 17 1.20 -1.71 -4.67
CA ALA A 17 2.19 -1.22 -5.61
C ALA A 17 1.56 -0.48 -6.80
N ILE A 18 0.44 -0.97 -7.34
CA ILE A 18 -0.29 -0.31 -8.45
C ILE A 18 -0.90 1.02 -8.00
N ILE A 19 -1.58 1.03 -6.85
CA ILE A 19 -2.17 2.25 -6.28
C ILE A 19 -1.06 3.27 -5.96
N GLY A 20 0.05 2.80 -5.40
CA GLY A 20 1.22 3.60 -5.13
C GLY A 20 1.88 4.16 -6.38
N PHE A 21 1.95 3.37 -7.46
CA PHE A 21 2.43 3.81 -8.74
C PHE A 21 1.56 4.92 -9.32
N ALA A 22 0.23 4.75 -9.33
CA ALA A 22 -0.69 5.77 -9.83
C ALA A 22 -0.60 7.08 -9.02
N SER A 23 -0.58 6.99 -7.69
CA SER A 23 -0.45 8.14 -6.80
C SER A 23 0.90 8.86 -6.96
N GLY A 24 2.00 8.09 -7.01
CA GLY A 24 3.34 8.63 -7.23
C GLY A 24 3.51 9.26 -8.59
N ALA A 25 3.00 8.61 -9.64
CA ALA A 25 3.12 9.09 -11.02
C ALA A 25 2.40 10.42 -11.20
N THR A 26 1.18 10.55 -10.69
CA THR A 26 0.42 11.81 -10.78
C THR A 26 1.08 12.94 -9.99
N THR A 27 1.61 12.66 -8.79
CA THR A 27 2.27 13.67 -7.95
C THR A 27 3.59 14.13 -8.57
N SER A 28 4.43 13.19 -9.01
CA SER A 28 5.73 13.51 -9.61
C SER A 28 5.60 14.15 -10.99
N ALA A 29 4.63 13.73 -11.82
CA ALA A 29 4.34 14.38 -13.10
C ALA A 29 3.99 15.86 -12.92
N LYS A 30 3.13 16.20 -11.95
CA LYS A 30 2.79 17.59 -11.61
C LYS A 30 4.03 18.37 -11.17
N PHE A 31 4.83 17.80 -10.28
CA PHE A 31 6.05 18.44 -9.79
C PHE A 31 7.06 18.73 -10.92
N SER A 32 7.35 17.76 -11.78
CA SER A 32 8.25 17.94 -12.93
C SER A 32 7.73 18.97 -13.94
N GLY A 33 6.41 19.05 -14.13
CA GLY A 33 5.79 20.08 -14.98
C GLY A 33 5.94 21.49 -14.41
N LEU A 34 5.77 21.65 -13.10
CA LEU A 34 5.97 22.92 -12.40
C LEU A 34 7.46 23.33 -12.44
N GLN A 35 8.36 22.39 -12.18
CA GLN A 35 9.80 22.62 -12.25
C GLN A 35 10.22 23.06 -13.66
N PHE A 36 9.78 22.37 -14.72
CA PHE A 36 10.09 22.76 -16.08
C PHE A 36 9.58 24.17 -16.42
N THR A 37 8.38 24.49 -15.95
CA THR A 37 7.79 25.81 -16.18
C THR A 37 8.61 26.89 -15.47
N ALA A 38 8.95 26.67 -14.20
CA ALA A 38 9.80 27.57 -13.41
C ALA A 38 11.17 27.80 -14.06
N GLU A 39 11.85 26.72 -14.49
CA GLU A 39 13.14 26.79 -15.19
C GLU A 39 13.06 27.61 -16.48
N ASN A 40 11.93 27.54 -17.20
CA ASN A 40 11.78 28.16 -18.52
C ASN A 40 10.89 29.41 -18.54
N LEU A 41 10.55 29.99 -17.37
CA LEU A 41 9.78 31.24 -17.31
C LEU A 41 10.43 32.38 -18.12
N HIS A 42 11.76 32.35 -18.26
CA HIS A 42 12.53 33.32 -19.05
C HIS A 42 12.60 33.00 -20.56
N ARG A 43 12.23 31.78 -20.99
CA ARG A 43 12.28 31.29 -22.40
C ARG A 43 10.89 30.88 -22.88
N LEU A 44 9.93 31.79 -22.80
CA LEU A 44 8.59 31.53 -23.29
C LEU A 44 8.57 31.51 -24.83
N PRO A 45 7.87 30.56 -25.47
CA PRO A 45 7.81 30.46 -26.92
C PRO A 45 7.13 31.69 -27.52
N LYS A 46 7.75 32.27 -28.55
CA LYS A 46 7.22 33.44 -29.29
C LYS A 46 6.58 33.04 -30.63
N THR A 47 7.04 31.94 -31.23
CA THR A 47 6.52 31.42 -32.50
C THR A 47 5.76 30.10 -32.31
N LYS A 48 4.96 29.71 -33.31
CA LYS A 48 4.22 28.43 -33.29
C LYS A 48 5.16 27.21 -33.28
N ALA A 49 6.28 27.29 -33.99
CA ALA A 49 7.28 26.22 -34.02
C ALA A 49 7.93 26.03 -32.64
N ASP A 50 8.33 27.12 -31.98
CA ASP A 50 8.92 27.08 -30.65
C ASP A 50 7.94 26.53 -29.61
N TRP A 51 6.65 26.87 -29.73
CA TRP A 51 5.61 26.34 -28.84
C TRP A 51 5.52 24.81 -28.91
N TYR A 52 5.59 24.24 -30.12
CA TYR A 52 5.58 22.79 -30.30
C TYR A 52 6.78 22.13 -29.62
N PHE A 53 8.01 22.63 -29.84
CA PHE A 53 9.22 22.08 -29.23
C PHE A 53 9.22 22.23 -27.70
N PHE A 54 8.68 23.35 -27.20
CA PHE A 54 8.50 23.58 -25.77
C PHE A 54 7.56 22.54 -25.15
N GLN A 55 6.38 22.33 -25.74
CA GLN A 55 5.40 21.38 -25.22
C GLN A 55 5.88 19.93 -25.34
N LYS A 56 6.57 19.58 -26.43
CA LYS A 56 7.21 18.27 -26.60
C LYS A 56 8.18 18.00 -25.46
N THR A 57 9.11 18.93 -25.21
CA THR A 57 10.11 18.81 -24.13
C THR A 57 9.47 18.73 -22.75
N LYS A 58 8.44 19.55 -22.50
CA LYS A 58 7.65 19.52 -21.27
C LYS A 58 7.02 18.14 -21.05
N ASN A 59 6.35 17.60 -22.07
CA ASN A 59 5.69 16.31 -21.98
C ASN A 59 6.68 15.17 -21.70
N TYR A 60 7.87 15.18 -22.33
CA TYR A 60 8.90 14.19 -22.03
C TYR A 60 9.35 14.22 -20.57
N LYS A 61 9.65 15.42 -20.04
CA LYS A 61 10.06 15.56 -18.63
C LYS A 61 8.95 15.15 -17.66
N VAL A 62 7.69 15.48 -17.97
CA VAL A 62 6.53 15.12 -17.16
C VAL A 62 6.30 13.61 -17.16
N ILE A 63 6.36 12.94 -18.32
CA ILE A 63 6.20 11.48 -18.43
C ILE A 63 7.34 10.77 -17.71
N LEU A 64 8.59 11.20 -17.92
CA LEU A 64 9.76 10.61 -17.28
C LEU A 64 9.67 10.74 -15.75
N GLY A 65 9.36 11.94 -15.25
CA GLY A 65 9.17 12.21 -13.82
C GLY A 65 8.00 11.42 -13.23
N GLY A 66 6.91 11.26 -13.98
CA GLY A 66 5.77 10.41 -13.60
C GLY A 66 6.16 8.94 -13.46
N ILE A 67 6.87 8.37 -14.44
CA ILE A 67 7.26 6.95 -14.41
C ILE A 67 8.19 6.67 -13.21
N PHE A 68 9.28 7.43 -13.06
CA PHE A 68 10.23 7.19 -11.97
C PHE A 68 9.65 7.52 -10.59
N GLY A 69 8.83 8.58 -10.51
CA GLY A 69 8.09 8.92 -9.30
C GLY A 69 7.09 7.85 -8.89
N GLY A 70 6.35 7.30 -9.86
CA GLY A 70 5.44 6.18 -9.70
C GLY A 70 6.16 4.94 -9.19
N PHE A 71 7.26 4.53 -9.83
CA PHE A 71 8.03 3.37 -9.36
C PHE A 71 8.57 3.55 -7.94
N LYS A 72 9.07 4.74 -7.60
CA LYS A 72 9.58 5.04 -6.26
C LYS A 72 8.50 4.89 -5.18
N VAL A 73 7.32 5.45 -5.42
CA VAL A 73 6.21 5.38 -4.45
C VAL A 73 5.57 3.99 -4.43
N GLY A 74 5.36 3.38 -5.59
CA GLY A 74 4.83 2.03 -5.74
C GLY A 74 5.71 0.98 -5.07
N ALA A 75 7.02 1.00 -5.30
CA ALA A 75 7.96 0.08 -4.65
C ALA A 75 7.99 0.27 -3.13
N LYS A 76 7.97 1.53 -2.65
CA LYS A 76 7.91 1.82 -1.22
C LYS A 76 6.64 1.27 -0.57
N LEU A 77 5.48 1.47 -1.18
CA LEU A 77 4.21 0.95 -0.65
C LEU A 77 4.16 -0.58 -0.73
N GLY A 78 4.56 -1.17 -1.84
CA GLY A 78 4.65 -2.63 -1.98
C GLY A 78 5.56 -3.26 -0.91
N PHE A 79 6.73 -2.66 -0.64
CA PHE A 79 7.63 -3.12 0.41
C PHE A 79 6.97 -3.11 1.80
N TRP A 80 6.32 -2.02 2.18
CA TRP A 80 5.65 -1.92 3.50
C TRP A 80 4.45 -2.85 3.61
N THR A 81 3.64 -2.99 2.55
CA THR A 81 2.49 -3.92 2.53
C THR A 81 2.96 -5.37 2.61
N SER A 82 3.99 -5.75 1.86
CA SER A 82 4.58 -7.09 1.93
C SER A 82 5.13 -7.37 3.33
N GLY A 83 5.78 -6.41 3.96
CA GLY A 83 6.28 -6.54 5.34
C GLY A 83 5.14 -6.75 6.35
N PHE A 84 4.06 -5.98 6.23
CA PHE A 84 2.87 -6.14 7.06
C PHE A 84 2.23 -7.53 6.92
N CYS A 85 1.98 -7.99 5.68
CA CYS A 85 1.39 -9.30 5.42
C CYS A 85 2.27 -10.44 5.95
N CYS A 86 3.60 -10.35 5.72
CA CYS A 86 4.57 -11.33 6.23
C CYS A 86 4.56 -11.40 7.76
N LEU A 87 4.57 -10.25 8.44
CA LEU A 87 4.50 -10.20 9.91
C LEU A 87 3.18 -10.76 10.45
N LYS A 88 2.05 -10.47 9.78
CA LYS A 88 0.74 -11.00 10.18
C LYS A 88 0.72 -12.52 10.12
N GLU A 89 1.21 -13.11 9.02
CA GLU A 89 1.31 -14.57 8.88
C GLU A 89 2.28 -15.18 9.90
N ALA A 90 3.42 -14.54 10.13
CA ALA A 90 4.36 -14.97 11.18
C ALA A 90 3.71 -14.98 12.57
N PHE A 91 2.89 -13.97 12.90
CA PHE A 91 2.15 -13.94 14.16
C PHE A 91 1.08 -15.02 14.24
N THR A 92 0.36 -15.29 13.15
CA THR A 92 -0.62 -16.40 13.10
C THR A 92 0.05 -17.76 13.32
N HIS A 93 1.27 -17.98 12.81
CA HIS A 93 2.02 -19.24 12.95
C HIS A 93 2.92 -19.32 14.18
N SER A 94 2.93 -18.31 15.06
CA SER A 94 3.84 -18.21 16.20
C SER A 94 3.62 -19.25 17.32
N GLY A 95 2.55 -20.06 17.25
CA GLY A 95 2.22 -21.07 18.26
C GLY A 95 1.56 -20.51 19.53
N ILE A 96 1.29 -19.21 19.57
CA ILE A 96 0.57 -18.55 20.67
C ILE A 96 -0.93 -18.70 20.39
N SER A 97 -1.58 -19.62 21.11
CA SER A 97 -2.99 -20.00 20.91
C SER A 97 -3.99 -18.84 20.95
N LEU A 98 -3.67 -17.76 21.67
CA LEU A 98 -4.49 -16.54 21.73
C LEU A 98 -4.44 -15.72 20.43
N ILE A 99 -3.27 -15.65 19.78
CA ILE A 99 -3.06 -14.90 18.54
C ILE A 99 -3.57 -15.71 17.34
N GLU A 100 -3.42 -17.03 17.40
CA GLU A 100 -3.90 -17.94 16.36
C GLU A 100 -5.43 -17.90 16.23
N LYS A 101 -6.15 -17.87 17.37
CA LYS A 101 -7.61 -17.75 17.39
C LYS A 101 -8.10 -16.37 16.98
N ASN A 102 -7.41 -15.31 17.39
CA ASN A 102 -7.87 -13.93 17.24
C ASN A 102 -7.08 -13.19 16.14
N LYS A 103 -7.54 -13.31 14.88
CA LYS A 103 -6.89 -12.69 13.71
C LYS A 103 -6.79 -11.16 13.81
N PHE A 104 -7.71 -10.52 14.51
CA PHE A 104 -7.63 -9.08 14.81
C PHE A 104 -6.37 -8.73 15.61
N LEU A 105 -6.00 -9.52 16.62
CA LEU A 105 -4.79 -9.27 17.43
C LEU A 105 -3.51 -9.43 16.61
N ALA A 106 -3.44 -10.45 15.74
CA ALA A 106 -2.33 -10.62 14.82
C ALA A 106 -2.16 -9.38 13.91
N GLY A 107 -3.28 -8.86 13.38
CA GLY A 107 -3.33 -7.62 12.61
C GLY A 107 -2.84 -6.41 13.39
N GLY A 108 -3.32 -6.20 14.62
CA GLY A 108 -2.90 -5.08 15.47
C GLY A 108 -1.40 -5.09 15.81
N LEU A 109 -0.86 -6.26 16.18
CA LEU A 109 0.56 -6.44 16.47
C LEU A 109 1.44 -6.22 15.22
N SER A 110 1.02 -6.71 14.06
CA SER A 110 1.71 -6.43 12.79
C SER A 110 1.66 -4.93 12.43
N GLY A 111 0.55 -4.24 12.72
CA GLY A 111 0.44 -2.79 12.53
C GLY A 111 1.37 -1.99 13.44
N LEU A 112 1.46 -2.38 14.71
CA LEU A 112 2.39 -1.78 15.68
C LEU A 112 3.86 -1.97 15.28
N THR A 113 4.23 -3.20 14.93
CA THR A 113 5.61 -3.51 14.51
C THR A 113 6.01 -2.75 13.26
N VAL A 114 5.15 -2.70 12.23
CA VAL A 114 5.39 -1.89 11.03
C VAL A 114 5.46 -0.40 11.35
N ALA A 115 4.64 0.11 12.26
CA ALA A 115 4.70 1.51 12.70
C ALA A 115 6.02 1.83 13.42
N ILE A 116 6.53 0.92 14.26
CA ILE A 116 7.83 1.06 14.92
C ILE A 116 8.96 0.99 13.89
N SER A 117 8.96 -0.01 13.01
CA SER A 117 9.99 -0.20 11.98
C SER A 117 10.07 1.01 11.05
N SER A 118 8.93 1.52 10.58
CA SER A 118 8.88 2.71 9.72
C SER A 118 9.31 3.97 10.47
N SER A 119 8.97 4.10 11.74
CA SER A 119 9.41 5.22 12.59
C SER A 119 10.93 5.28 12.72
N TYR A 120 11.56 4.11 12.94
CA TYR A 120 13.01 3.99 12.99
C TYR A 120 13.65 4.28 11.63
N PHE A 121 13.14 3.68 10.56
CA PHE A 121 13.71 3.81 9.21
C PHE A 121 13.74 5.26 8.72
N TYR A 122 12.67 6.02 8.94
CA TYR A 122 12.57 7.41 8.50
C TYR A 122 13.06 8.44 9.54
N LYS A 123 13.70 7.99 10.64
CA LYS A 123 14.24 8.85 11.71
C LYS A 123 13.26 9.96 12.12
N LEU A 124 12.01 9.57 12.37
CA LEU A 124 10.97 10.55 12.59
C LEU A 124 11.07 11.20 13.98
N GLN A 125 10.60 12.45 14.07
CA GLN A 125 10.55 13.17 15.33
C GLN A 125 9.65 12.44 16.34
N PRO A 126 10.10 12.31 17.60
CA PRO A 126 9.38 11.54 18.63
C PRO A 126 8.01 12.14 18.99
N ILE A 127 7.81 13.44 18.73
CA ILE A 127 6.56 14.15 19.00
C ILE A 127 5.35 13.55 18.25
N PHE A 128 5.58 12.97 17.06
CA PHE A 128 4.51 12.39 16.23
C PHE A 128 4.39 10.86 16.37
N LEU A 129 5.19 10.25 17.25
CA LEU A 129 5.22 8.80 17.43
C LEU A 129 3.89 8.22 17.96
N PRO A 130 3.24 8.76 19.01
CA PRO A 130 2.07 8.10 19.62
C PRO A 130 0.90 7.99 18.63
N SER A 131 0.62 9.05 17.87
CA SER A 131 -0.47 9.05 16.88
C SER A 131 -0.27 8.03 15.77
N ARG A 132 0.98 7.73 15.39
CA ARG A 132 1.29 6.75 14.34
C ARG A 132 1.22 5.32 14.82
N LEU A 133 1.71 5.07 16.04
CA LEU A 133 1.54 3.77 16.67
C LEU A 133 0.05 3.45 16.83
N PHE A 134 -0.74 4.45 17.22
CA PHE A 134 -2.19 4.32 17.30
C PHE A 134 -2.82 4.02 15.93
N ILE A 135 -2.54 4.83 14.90
CA ILE A 135 -3.08 4.60 13.54
C ILE A 135 -2.66 3.22 13.01
N GLY A 136 -1.40 2.83 13.18
CA GLY A 136 -0.86 1.57 12.67
C GLY A 136 -1.54 0.37 13.35
N SER A 137 -1.63 0.40 14.68
CA SER A 137 -2.33 -0.62 15.47
C SER A 137 -3.81 -0.70 15.09
N PHE A 138 -4.49 0.45 15.02
CA PHE A 138 -5.91 0.52 14.75
C PHE A 138 -6.27 -0.01 13.36
N LEU A 139 -5.53 0.39 12.33
CA LEU A 139 -5.72 -0.12 10.98
C LEU A 139 -5.39 -1.61 10.88
N GLY A 140 -4.38 -2.08 11.61
CA GLY A 140 -4.06 -3.51 11.72
C GLY A 140 -5.19 -4.32 12.36
N LEU A 141 -5.77 -3.82 13.46
CA LEU A 141 -6.92 -4.44 14.12
C LEU A 141 -8.13 -4.51 13.18
N LEU A 142 -8.43 -3.43 12.46
CA LEU A 142 -9.53 -3.39 11.50
C LEU A 142 -9.34 -4.41 10.36
N ALA A 143 -8.11 -4.52 9.83
CA ALA A 143 -7.80 -5.49 8.79
C ALA A 143 -8.04 -6.93 9.27
N GLY A 144 -7.55 -7.27 10.47
CA GLY A 144 -7.74 -8.61 11.05
C GLY A 144 -9.20 -8.88 11.47
N ALA A 145 -9.93 -7.87 11.96
CA ALA A 145 -11.36 -7.98 12.25
C ALA A 145 -12.19 -8.26 10.99
N GLY A 146 -11.82 -7.67 9.85
CA GLY A 146 -12.45 -7.97 8.56
C GLY A 146 -12.26 -9.43 8.12
N GLU A 147 -11.07 -10.00 8.34
CA GLU A 147 -10.81 -11.42 8.07
C GLU A 147 -11.61 -12.35 9.01
N ASP A 148 -11.75 -11.95 10.27
CA ASP A 148 -12.52 -12.69 11.27
C ASP A 148 -14.01 -12.72 10.89
N ALA A 149 -14.58 -11.55 10.54
CA ALA A 149 -15.96 -11.43 10.06
C ALA A 149 -16.20 -12.26 8.78
N ARG A 150 -15.27 -12.26 7.83
CA ARG A 150 -15.35 -13.10 6.63
C ARG A 150 -15.36 -14.59 6.99
N THR A 151 -14.53 -14.99 7.95
CA THR A 151 -14.44 -16.39 8.39
C THR A 151 -15.77 -16.82 9.02
N PHE A 152 -16.36 -15.97 9.86
CA PHE A 152 -17.67 -16.21 10.48
C PHE A 152 -18.78 -16.41 9.42
N LEU A 153 -18.88 -15.51 8.43
CA LEU A 153 -19.86 -15.62 7.34
C LEU A 153 -19.67 -16.88 6.48
N SER A 154 -18.42 -17.32 6.29
CA SER A 154 -18.14 -18.55 5.53
C SER A 154 -18.56 -19.82 6.26
N ILE A 155 -18.48 -19.82 7.60
CA ILE A 155 -18.90 -20.94 8.43
C ILE A 155 -20.43 -21.08 8.37
N ASP A 156 -21.15 -19.96 8.53
CA ASP A 156 -22.60 -19.89 8.47
C ASP A 156 -23.13 -20.46 7.14
N LYS A 157 -22.61 -19.96 6.02
CA LYS A 157 -22.96 -20.45 4.67
C LYS A 157 -22.69 -21.94 4.47
N TYR A 158 -21.63 -22.47 5.07
CA TYR A 158 -21.29 -23.89 4.98
C TYR A 158 -22.27 -24.76 5.78
N GLN A 159 -22.74 -24.27 6.92
CA GLN A 159 -23.76 -24.96 7.71
C GLN A 159 -25.06 -25.06 6.91
N ASP A 160 -25.54 -23.95 6.33
CA ASP A 160 -26.76 -23.93 5.51
C ASP A 160 -26.70 -24.92 4.33
N LEU A 161 -25.56 -24.93 3.60
CA LEU A 161 -25.33 -25.86 2.49
C LEU A 161 -25.38 -27.32 2.92
N LYS A 162 -24.94 -27.63 4.15
CA LYS A 162 -24.96 -29.01 4.65
C LYS A 162 -26.38 -29.46 4.99
N TYR A 163 -27.21 -28.59 5.56
CA TYR A 163 -28.60 -28.90 5.87
C TYR A 163 -29.45 -29.16 4.62
N ASP A 164 -29.21 -28.44 3.52
CA ASP A 164 -29.95 -28.60 2.26
C ASP A 164 -29.64 -29.91 1.51
N VAL A 165 -28.44 -30.48 1.71
CA VAL A 165 -28.03 -31.76 1.09
C VAL A 165 -28.56 -32.97 1.87
N ASP A 166 -28.81 -32.81 3.16
CA ASP A 166 -29.26 -33.89 4.05
C ASP A 166 -30.81 -34.07 4.06
N THR A 167 -31.56 -33.17 3.39
CA THR A 167 -33.03 -33.24 3.18
C THR A 167 -33.43 -33.79 1.81
#